data_AF-A0A5C8ZJ86-F1
#
_entry.id   AF-A0A5C8ZJ86-F1
#
_cell.length_a   1.000
_cell.length_b   1.000
_cell.length_c   1.000
_cell.angle_alpha   90.00
_cell.angle_beta   90.00
_cell.angle_gamma   90.00
#
_symmetry.space_group_name_H-M   'P 1'
#
loop_
_entity.id
_entity.type
_entity.pdbx_description
1 polymer ?
#
loop_
_entity_poly.entity_id
_entity_poly.type
_entity_poly.pdbx_seq_one_letter_code
_entity_poly.pdbx_strand_id
1 'polypeptide(L)'
;MTSRTWCTRGRCRRSGCARRGGARRAPTRSAWPCCWRASPSAARAAAARRAVPGCRARPPWAPPVPREPPWRWSPRPRCCARRGRGGGGDPPVSEPRPEEPVEEPAEERGAEPDDADDLPPATRAQVRASARAVAALVCGAASVALVSVVALLPVPFAVEGPGPVRDVLSGEGDQRLITITGAQTYPTTGSLDLTTVSVRGGPGRSLDLGGQVAAWLDDDSAVLPEAALFPPGATEQQVDESNAAAFTDSQQSATVAALTELGYDVPVQVVVTDVVDSSGAAGKLRDGDVVTAVDGGAVTDAAVLRDAVRAVGVGKDADVRVERDGRAVDVAVPVGAGQDGSPVLGVLVRERAEPPVDVKIAVDQIGGPSAGMVFALGVVDLLTPGDMTGGKRFAGTGTIDSAGTVGAIGGIRQKLLGARAAGAEVFLAPQANCGEVTGHVPDGLRVVAVSTLADARRAVEELGKGQGQDLPGCS
;
A
#
# COMPACT_ATOMS: atom_id res chain seq x y z
N MET A 1 55.58 -39.59 -20.23
CA MET A 1 56.49 -40.15 -21.27
C MET A 1 56.15 -39.50 -22.62
N THR A 2 57.04 -39.55 -23.62
CA THR A 2 56.82 -39.20 -25.06
C THR A 2 56.11 -37.86 -25.38
N SER A 3 56.80 -36.78 -25.80
CA SER A 3 57.41 -36.49 -27.13
C SER A 3 56.38 -36.30 -28.26
N ARG A 4 56.46 -35.34 -29.21
CA ARG A 4 57.62 -34.63 -29.86
C ARG A 4 57.26 -33.13 -30.11
N THR A 5 58.16 -32.12 -30.05
CA THR A 5 59.14 -31.63 -31.07
C THR A 5 58.49 -31.33 -32.45
N TRP A 6 58.64 -30.18 -33.15
CA TRP A 6 59.80 -29.30 -33.50
C TRP A 6 59.45 -27.79 -33.35
N CYS A 7 60.33 -26.78 -33.16
CA CYS A 7 61.51 -26.28 -33.93
C CYS A 7 61.17 -25.81 -35.38
N THR A 8 61.64 -24.70 -35.97
CA THR A 8 62.49 -23.53 -35.61
C THR A 8 62.31 -22.45 -36.74
N ARG A 9 62.90 -21.23 -36.86
CA ARG A 9 64.04 -20.46 -36.26
C ARG A 9 63.91 -18.95 -36.64
N GLY A 10 64.48 -18.01 -35.89
CA GLY A 10 64.66 -16.59 -36.29
C GLY A 10 65.46 -15.78 -35.23
N ARG A 11 66.36 -14.86 -35.62
CA ARG A 11 67.33 -14.23 -34.67
C ARG A 11 67.97 -12.93 -35.20
N CYS A 12 68.54 -12.12 -34.27
CA CYS A 12 69.52 -11.02 -34.44
C CYS A 12 68.93 -9.62 -34.80
N ARG A 13 69.51 -8.47 -34.38
CA ARG A 13 70.66 -8.17 -33.47
C ARG A 13 70.72 -6.67 -33.07
N ARG A 14 71.10 -6.36 -31.80
CA ARG A 14 71.86 -5.15 -31.31
C ARG A 14 71.25 -3.74 -31.63
N SER A 15 71.61 -2.60 -31.03
CA SER A 15 72.49 -2.12 -29.93
C SER A 15 72.01 -0.68 -29.56
N GLY A 16 72.40 0.03 -28.49
CA GLY A 16 73.31 -0.23 -27.36
C GLY A 16 73.90 1.10 -26.80
N CYS A 17 74.53 1.06 -25.61
CA CYS A 17 75.20 2.17 -24.90
C CYS A 17 74.33 3.28 -24.24
N ALA A 18 74.93 3.98 -23.28
CA ALA A 18 74.32 4.99 -22.40
C ALA A 18 75.35 6.07 -21.98
N ARG A 19 74.92 7.19 -21.36
CA ARG A 19 75.77 8.07 -20.51
C ARG A 19 74.96 9.03 -19.61
N ARG A 20 75.66 9.77 -18.73
CA ARG A 20 75.11 10.51 -17.55
C ARG A 20 75.22 12.04 -17.66
N GLY A 21 74.30 12.74 -16.98
CA GLY A 21 74.58 13.94 -16.15
C GLY A 21 74.40 15.34 -16.79
N GLY A 22 74.06 16.38 -15.98
CA GLY A 22 73.99 17.77 -16.49
C GLY A 22 73.24 18.87 -15.69
N ALA A 23 73.45 18.98 -14.38
CA ALA A 23 73.15 20.11 -13.46
C ALA A 23 72.55 21.50 -13.95
N ARG A 24 71.57 22.00 -13.16
CA ARG A 24 71.28 23.42 -12.75
C ARG A 24 70.81 24.49 -13.77
N ARG A 25 69.65 25.13 -13.48
CA ARG A 25 69.50 26.57 -13.07
C ARG A 25 68.03 26.93 -12.74
N ALA A 26 67.81 28.09 -12.10
CA ALA A 26 66.49 28.66 -11.76
C ALA A 26 66.52 30.21 -11.83
N PRO A 27 65.36 30.86 -12.01
CA PRO A 27 64.95 32.06 -11.24
C PRO A 27 63.48 31.92 -10.73
N THR A 28 63.09 32.10 -9.46
CA THR A 28 63.07 33.24 -8.49
C THR A 28 61.90 34.24 -8.58
N ARG A 29 61.08 34.27 -7.50
CA ARG A 29 60.16 35.36 -7.03
C ARG A 29 58.88 35.59 -7.86
N SER A 30 57.78 36.15 -7.33
CA SER A 30 57.55 36.90 -6.07
C SER A 30 56.15 36.71 -5.42
N ALA A 31 56.10 36.82 -4.08
CA ALA A 31 55.16 37.58 -3.21
C ALA A 31 53.68 37.79 -3.65
N TRP A 32 52.65 37.33 -2.90
CA TRP A 32 52.07 37.88 -1.63
C TRP A 32 51.23 39.16 -1.81
N PRO A 33 50.23 39.50 -0.93
CA PRO A 33 49.97 38.97 0.42
C PRO A 33 48.50 38.56 0.75
N CYS A 34 48.30 38.01 1.95
CA CYS A 34 46.98 37.89 2.61
C CYS A 34 46.83 38.90 3.77
N CYS A 35 45.61 39.40 4.00
CA CYS A 35 45.05 39.92 5.27
C CYS A 35 43.52 39.71 5.19
N TRP A 36 42.77 39.35 6.22
CA TRP A 36 42.79 39.83 7.62
C TRP A 36 42.64 38.72 8.69
N ARG A 37 42.92 39.11 9.95
CA ARG A 37 42.59 38.43 11.22
C ARG A 37 41.29 39.03 11.80
N ALA A 38 40.61 38.54 12.84
CA ALA A 38 40.51 37.25 13.53
C ALA A 38 39.30 37.34 14.52
N SER A 39 38.92 36.23 15.17
CA SER A 39 37.91 36.20 16.24
C SER A 39 38.35 36.97 17.50
N PRO A 40 37.44 37.19 18.47
CA PRO A 40 37.52 36.38 19.69
C PRO A 40 36.17 35.89 20.24
N SER A 41 36.26 34.99 21.22
CA SER A 41 35.15 34.35 21.94
C SER A 41 34.88 34.99 23.31
N ALA A 42 33.69 34.76 23.87
CA ALA A 42 33.45 34.68 25.32
C ALA A 42 32.14 33.95 25.61
N ALA A 43 32.11 33.12 26.67
CA ALA A 43 30.90 32.45 27.14
C ALA A 43 30.29 33.16 28.36
N ARG A 44 29.00 32.91 28.65
CA ARG A 44 28.44 33.09 29.99
C ARG A 44 27.22 32.20 30.20
N ALA A 45 27.14 31.56 31.36
CA ALA A 45 25.99 30.76 31.82
C ALA A 45 25.51 31.29 33.18
N ALA A 46 24.19 31.26 33.44
CA ALA A 46 23.62 31.46 34.78
C ALA A 46 22.12 31.10 34.87
N ALA A 47 21.69 30.75 36.09
CA ALA A 47 20.34 30.89 36.64
C ALA A 47 19.18 30.07 36.00
N ALA A 48 18.88 28.92 36.60
CA ALA A 48 17.56 28.29 36.51
C ALA A 48 16.49 29.07 37.31
N ARG A 49 15.22 28.97 36.90
CA ARG A 49 14.06 29.23 37.76
C ARG A 49 12.96 28.19 37.52
N ARG A 50 12.46 27.56 38.59
CA ARG A 50 11.22 26.76 38.57
C ARG A 50 10.02 27.71 38.54
N ALA A 51 9.05 27.45 37.67
CA ALA A 51 7.71 28.03 37.75
C ALA A 51 6.67 27.10 37.10
N VAL A 52 5.86 26.45 37.94
CA VAL A 52 4.69 25.60 37.65
C VAL A 52 3.75 25.88 38.83
N PRO A 53 2.42 26.10 38.68
CA PRO A 53 1.55 25.51 37.66
C PRO A 53 0.62 26.48 36.89
N GLY A 54 -0.09 25.93 35.89
CA GLY A 54 -1.55 26.07 35.90
C GLY A 54 -2.23 27.02 34.91
N CYS A 55 -2.21 26.71 33.61
CA CYS A 55 -3.35 26.98 32.72
C CYS A 55 -3.35 26.03 31.51
N ARG A 56 -4.42 25.25 31.31
CA ARG A 56 -4.58 24.37 30.13
C ARG A 56 -5.19 25.16 28.97
N ALA A 57 -4.38 25.58 28.00
CA ALA A 57 -4.89 25.91 26.67
C ALA A 57 -5.40 24.63 25.98
N ARG A 58 -6.50 24.72 25.23
CA ARG A 58 -7.02 23.62 24.39
C ARG A 58 -6.45 23.74 22.97
N PRO A 59 -6.09 22.62 22.29
CA PRO A 59 -5.70 22.65 20.88
C PRO A 59 -6.91 22.98 19.98
N PRO A 60 -6.69 23.60 18.79
CA PRO A 60 -7.75 24.13 17.95
C PRO A 60 -8.30 23.10 16.95
N TRP A 61 -8.99 22.06 17.42
CA TRP A 61 -9.91 21.29 16.57
C TRP A 61 -11.07 20.70 17.38
N ALA A 62 -12.29 21.09 17.02
CA ALA A 62 -13.54 20.51 17.49
C ALA A 62 -14.65 20.86 16.47
N PRO A 63 -15.36 19.88 15.89
CA PRO A 63 -16.44 20.18 14.94
C PRO A 63 -17.65 20.81 15.66
N PRO A 64 -18.40 21.71 15.00
CA PRO A 64 -19.57 22.35 15.60
C PRO A 64 -20.75 21.38 15.74
N VAL A 65 -21.39 21.38 16.91
CA VAL A 65 -22.62 20.61 17.17
C VAL A 65 -23.80 21.25 16.42
N PRO A 66 -24.61 20.49 15.65
CA PRO A 66 -25.82 21.02 15.02
C PRO A 66 -26.82 21.54 16.06
N ARG A 67 -27.46 22.68 15.78
CA ARG A 67 -28.61 23.19 16.55
C ARG A 67 -29.91 22.69 15.95
N GLU A 68 -30.74 22.05 16.75
CA GLU A 68 -32.10 21.65 16.34
C GLU A 68 -33.01 22.89 16.14
N PRO A 69 -33.78 22.97 15.03
CA PRO A 69 -34.81 23.98 14.86
C PRO A 69 -36.16 23.53 15.45
N PRO A 70 -36.80 24.31 16.34
CA PRO A 70 -38.08 23.93 16.94
C PRO A 70 -39.26 24.27 16.03
N TRP A 71 -40.17 23.32 15.78
CA TRP A 71 -41.52 23.62 15.30
C TRP A 71 -42.57 22.66 15.85
N ARG A 72 -43.80 23.17 16.03
CA ARG A 72 -44.90 22.53 16.77
C ARG A 72 -45.85 21.77 15.84
N TRP A 73 -46.50 20.76 16.40
CA TRP A 73 -47.73 20.19 15.86
C TRP A 73 -48.95 21.10 16.11
N SER A 74 -49.77 21.30 15.08
CA SER A 74 -51.25 21.31 15.18
C SER A 74 -51.89 21.16 13.77
N PRO A 75 -53.11 20.58 13.62
CA PRO A 75 -53.54 20.02 12.32
C PRO A 75 -54.86 20.60 11.75
N ARG A 76 -55.20 20.16 10.50
CA ARG A 76 -56.52 20.20 9.81
C ARG A 76 -56.99 21.57 9.24
N PRO A 77 -57.92 21.61 8.25
CA PRO A 77 -58.24 20.62 7.20
C PRO A 77 -58.67 21.18 5.80
N ARG A 78 -58.93 20.25 4.85
CA ARG A 78 -59.99 20.27 3.79
C ARG A 78 -59.81 21.03 2.45
N CYS A 79 -60.11 20.26 1.39
CA CYS A 79 -61.01 20.54 0.25
C CYS A 79 -60.49 20.89 -1.17
N CYS A 80 -61.04 20.13 -2.14
CA CYS A 80 -61.30 20.45 -3.56
C CYS A 80 -60.12 20.48 -4.58
N ALA A 81 -60.29 20.13 -5.87
CA ALA A 81 -61.33 19.31 -6.55
C ALA A 81 -61.00 19.04 -8.05
N ARG A 82 -61.52 17.92 -8.62
CA ARG A 82 -61.86 17.71 -10.08
C ARG A 82 -60.70 17.63 -11.11
N ARG A 83 -60.79 16.96 -12.29
CA ARG A 83 -61.81 16.03 -12.90
C ARG A 83 -61.24 15.24 -14.12
N GLY A 84 -61.79 14.03 -14.36
CA GLY A 84 -62.00 13.45 -15.71
C GLY A 84 -60.97 12.42 -16.24
N ARG A 85 -61.30 11.54 -17.21
CA ARG A 85 -62.62 11.27 -17.84
C ARG A 85 -62.65 9.92 -18.63
N GLY A 86 -63.80 9.24 -18.66
CA GLY A 86 -64.18 8.21 -19.66
C GLY A 86 -64.09 6.74 -19.19
N GLY A 87 -65.00 5.81 -19.58
CA GLY A 87 -66.33 5.99 -20.19
C GLY A 87 -66.85 4.80 -21.03
N GLY A 88 -68.17 4.51 -20.96
CA GLY A 88 -68.92 3.69 -21.94
C GLY A 88 -69.77 2.54 -21.36
N GLY A 89 -71.03 2.40 -21.81
CA GLY A 89 -71.92 1.25 -21.56
C GLY A 89 -73.31 1.59 -21.00
N ASP A 90 -74.36 1.45 -21.83
CA ASP A 90 -75.80 1.72 -21.56
C ASP A 90 -76.66 0.83 -22.51
N PRO A 91 -78.00 0.68 -22.36
CA PRO A 91 -78.93 1.11 -21.29
C PRO A 91 -79.58 -0.16 -20.64
N PRO A 92 -80.89 -0.55 -20.68
CA PRO A 92 -82.20 0.16 -20.73
C PRO A 92 -83.36 -0.36 -19.81
N VAL A 93 -84.31 0.54 -19.45
CA VAL A 93 -85.81 0.47 -19.55
C VAL A 93 -86.56 -0.79 -18.98
N SER A 94 -87.64 -0.74 -18.16
CA SER A 94 -88.56 0.33 -17.67
C SER A 94 -89.29 0.01 -16.32
N GLU A 95 -89.99 1.03 -15.79
CA GLU A 95 -90.94 1.18 -14.64
C GLU A 95 -92.16 0.20 -14.58
N PRO A 96 -93.03 0.14 -13.51
CA PRO A 96 -93.40 1.21 -12.54
C PRO A 96 -93.73 0.88 -11.04
N ARG A 97 -94.16 1.96 -10.35
CA ARG A 97 -94.73 2.22 -8.97
C ARG A 97 -96.09 1.52 -8.64
N PRO A 98 -96.75 1.64 -7.44
CA PRO A 98 -96.69 2.71 -6.39
C PRO A 98 -96.69 2.26 -4.88
N GLU A 99 -97.07 3.18 -3.97
CA GLU A 99 -96.77 3.26 -2.52
C GLU A 99 -97.86 2.81 -1.49
N GLU A 100 -97.41 2.38 -0.28
CA GLU A 100 -97.94 2.62 1.12
C GLU A 100 -99.42 2.24 1.52
N PRO A 101 -99.89 2.31 2.82
CA PRO A 101 -99.31 2.87 4.07
C PRO A 101 -99.47 2.10 5.44
N VAL A 102 -98.60 2.47 6.42
CA VAL A 102 -98.83 2.84 7.86
C VAL A 102 -99.62 1.97 8.90
N GLU A 103 -98.94 1.63 10.01
CA GLU A 103 -99.34 1.40 11.46
C GLU A 103 -100.54 0.43 11.81
N GLU A 104 -100.79 -0.09 13.02
CA GLU A 104 -100.50 0.25 14.45
C GLU A 104 -100.18 -1.02 15.34
N PRO A 105 -99.97 -0.95 16.69
CA PRO A 105 -99.11 -1.91 17.42
C PRO A 105 -99.74 -2.82 18.54
N ALA A 106 -98.90 -3.78 18.98
CA ALA A 106 -98.70 -4.33 20.35
C ALA A 106 -99.79 -5.09 21.15
N GLU A 107 -99.41 -6.24 21.72
CA GLU A 107 -99.81 -6.66 23.08
C GLU A 107 -98.74 -7.56 23.76
N GLU A 108 -98.98 -8.01 25.00
CA GLU A 108 -97.95 -8.44 25.98
C GLU A 108 -97.99 -9.93 26.44
N ARG A 109 -96.86 -10.37 27.02
CA ARG A 109 -96.66 -11.47 28.01
C ARG A 109 -96.81 -12.94 27.56
N GLY A 110 -95.80 -13.74 27.89
CA GLY A 110 -95.76 -15.21 27.93
C GLY A 110 -94.40 -15.68 28.46
N ALA A 111 -94.32 -16.81 29.17
CA ALA A 111 -93.11 -17.26 29.87
C ALA A 111 -92.63 -18.67 29.46
N GLU A 112 -91.38 -18.97 29.82
CA GLU A 112 -90.63 -20.24 29.67
C GLU A 112 -91.20 -21.40 30.55
N PRO A 113 -90.67 -22.65 30.55
CA PRO A 113 -89.53 -23.22 29.81
C PRO A 113 -89.74 -24.64 29.19
N ASP A 114 -88.61 -25.19 28.68
CA ASP A 114 -88.09 -26.57 28.84
C ASP A 114 -88.08 -27.62 27.70
N ASP A 115 -87.10 -28.54 27.84
CA ASP A 115 -86.66 -29.70 27.01
C ASP A 115 -86.16 -29.37 25.57
N ALA A 116 -84.86 -29.51 25.18
CA ALA A 116 -83.86 -30.59 25.30
C ALA A 116 -84.21 -31.84 24.45
N ASP A 117 -83.36 -32.48 23.63
CA ASP A 117 -81.92 -32.41 23.26
C ASP A 117 -81.76 -33.12 21.88
N ASP A 118 -80.72 -33.07 21.04
CA ASP A 118 -79.51 -32.25 20.76
C ASP A 118 -79.13 -32.58 19.26
N LEU A 119 -78.09 -32.20 18.50
CA LEU A 119 -76.69 -31.74 18.67
C LEU A 119 -76.37 -30.57 17.70
N PRO A 120 -75.60 -29.55 18.13
CA PRO A 120 -75.06 -28.54 17.22
C PRO A 120 -73.88 -29.11 16.38
N PRO A 121 -73.68 -28.65 15.13
CA PRO A 121 -72.58 -29.11 14.29
C PRO A 121 -71.22 -28.63 14.83
N ALA A 122 -70.19 -29.48 14.69
CA ALA A 122 -68.84 -29.21 15.18
C ALA A 122 -68.29 -27.87 14.70
N THR A 123 -68.26 -26.88 15.60
CA THR A 123 -67.75 -25.54 15.32
C THR A 123 -66.23 -25.59 15.10
N ARG A 124 -65.80 -25.42 13.84
CA ARG A 124 -64.41 -25.12 13.52
C ARG A 124 -64.03 -23.82 14.24
N ALA A 125 -63.36 -23.94 15.38
CA ALA A 125 -62.89 -22.82 16.17
C ALA A 125 -61.92 -21.97 15.33
N GLN A 126 -62.44 -20.91 14.71
CA GLN A 126 -61.62 -19.93 14.01
C GLN A 126 -60.79 -19.18 15.05
N VAL A 127 -59.56 -19.64 15.27
CA VAL A 127 -58.56 -18.97 16.12
C VAL A 127 -58.20 -17.65 15.45
N ARG A 128 -59.01 -16.62 15.71
CA ARG A 128 -58.75 -15.24 15.27
C ARG A 128 -57.51 -14.76 16.00
N ALA A 129 -56.37 -14.82 15.33
CA ALA A 129 -55.10 -14.35 15.84
C ALA A 129 -55.26 -12.92 16.39
N SER A 130 -54.91 -12.71 17.66
CA SER A 130 -55.12 -11.41 18.30
C SER A 130 -54.33 -10.32 17.54
N ALA A 131 -54.85 -9.09 17.51
CA ALA A 131 -54.16 -7.98 16.85
C ALA A 131 -52.72 -7.78 17.35
N ARG A 132 -52.43 -8.15 18.61
CA ARG A 132 -51.08 -8.16 19.19
C ARG A 132 -50.19 -9.25 18.60
N ALA A 133 -50.71 -10.46 18.38
CA ALA A 133 -49.97 -11.54 17.73
C ALA A 133 -49.70 -11.25 16.25
N VAL A 134 -50.68 -10.68 15.53
CA VAL A 134 -50.50 -10.21 14.14
C VAL A 134 -49.46 -9.09 14.09
N ALA A 135 -49.54 -8.09 14.97
CA ALA A 135 -48.53 -7.02 15.04
C ALA A 135 -47.13 -7.55 15.37
N ALA A 136 -47.00 -8.50 16.30
CA ALA A 136 -45.71 -9.13 16.64
C ALA A 136 -45.12 -9.91 15.45
N LEU A 137 -45.94 -10.66 14.70
CA LEU A 137 -45.51 -11.36 13.48
C LEU A 137 -45.09 -10.38 12.38
N VAL A 138 -45.84 -9.29 12.17
CA VAL A 138 -45.49 -8.25 11.19
C VAL A 138 -44.21 -7.52 11.57
N CYS A 139 -44.02 -7.17 12.85
CA CYS A 139 -42.78 -6.53 13.32
C CYS A 139 -41.58 -7.49 13.25
N GLY A 140 -41.77 -8.76 13.57
CA GLY A 140 -40.75 -9.80 13.44
C GLY A 140 -40.34 -10.02 11.99
N ALA A 141 -41.30 -10.17 11.08
CA ALA A 141 -41.05 -10.29 9.64
C ALA A 141 -40.37 -9.03 9.06
N ALA A 142 -40.78 -7.83 9.47
CA ALA A 142 -40.13 -6.58 9.06
C ALA A 142 -38.69 -6.47 9.60
N SER A 143 -38.44 -6.92 10.84
CA SER A 143 -37.09 -6.93 11.42
C SER A 143 -36.18 -7.94 10.72
N VAL A 144 -36.68 -9.14 10.41
CA VAL A 144 -35.94 -10.14 9.61
C VAL A 144 -35.66 -9.60 8.21
N ALA A 145 -36.65 -9.01 7.54
CA ALA A 145 -36.46 -8.40 6.22
C ALA A 145 -35.43 -7.26 6.24
N LEU A 146 -35.43 -6.41 7.27
CA LEU A 146 -34.43 -5.36 7.44
C LEU A 146 -33.03 -5.94 7.62
N VAL A 147 -32.86 -6.96 8.46
CA VAL A 147 -31.58 -7.64 8.68
C VAL A 147 -31.11 -8.35 7.40
N SER A 148 -32.01 -9.01 6.67
CA SER A 148 -31.69 -9.63 5.37
C SER A 148 -31.28 -8.60 4.31
N VAL A 149 -31.92 -7.43 4.26
CA VAL A 149 -31.50 -6.35 3.35
C VAL A 149 -30.11 -5.82 3.75
N VAL A 150 -29.86 -5.56 5.04
CA VAL A 150 -28.53 -5.13 5.52
C VAL A 150 -27.46 -6.19 5.24
N ALA A 151 -27.79 -7.48 5.36
CA ALA A 151 -26.88 -8.59 5.06
C ALA A 151 -26.60 -8.80 3.55
N LEU A 152 -27.34 -8.13 2.67
CA LEU A 152 -27.15 -8.14 1.22
C LEU A 152 -26.50 -6.84 0.69
N LEU A 153 -26.23 -5.86 1.55
CA LEU A 153 -25.51 -4.64 1.17
C LEU A 153 -23.98 -4.89 1.20
N PRO A 154 -23.24 -4.49 0.15
CA PRO A 154 -21.78 -4.57 0.18
C PRO A 154 -21.23 -3.62 1.25
N VAL A 155 -20.34 -4.16 2.06
CA VAL A 155 -19.64 -3.47 3.15
C VAL A 155 -18.32 -2.86 2.64
N PRO A 156 -17.98 -1.61 3.01
CA PRO A 156 -16.73 -0.98 2.61
C PRO A 156 -15.57 -1.39 3.55
N PHE A 157 -15.36 -2.69 3.68
CA PHE A 157 -14.35 -3.31 4.55
C PHE A 157 -13.58 -4.41 3.82
N ALA A 158 -12.28 -4.47 4.11
CA ALA A 158 -11.39 -5.54 3.70
C ALA A 158 -10.83 -6.25 4.95
N VAL A 159 -10.37 -7.48 4.76
CA VAL A 159 -9.72 -8.30 5.79
C VAL A 159 -8.35 -8.70 5.28
N GLU A 160 -7.32 -8.25 5.99
CA GLU A 160 -5.92 -8.60 5.73
C GLU A 160 -5.49 -9.71 6.69
N GLY A 161 -4.98 -10.82 6.17
CA GLY A 161 -4.46 -11.95 6.95
C GLY A 161 -3.06 -12.37 6.46
N PRO A 162 -2.41 -13.35 7.12
CA PRO A 162 -1.16 -13.93 6.63
C PRO A 162 -1.30 -14.43 5.18
N GLY A 163 -0.28 -14.16 4.36
CA GLY A 163 -0.20 -14.65 2.98
C GLY A 163 0.78 -15.83 2.83
N PRO A 164 0.87 -16.43 1.63
CA PRO A 164 1.87 -17.45 1.35
C PRO A 164 3.31 -16.92 1.54
N VAL A 165 4.17 -17.79 2.06
CA VAL A 165 5.62 -17.54 2.21
C VAL A 165 6.38 -18.26 1.09
N ARG A 166 7.48 -17.65 0.62
CA ARG A 166 8.33 -18.18 -0.47
C ARG A 166 9.82 -17.91 -0.20
N ASP A 167 10.63 -18.96 -0.08
CA ASP A 167 12.09 -18.83 -0.05
C ASP A 167 12.63 -18.44 -1.43
N VAL A 168 13.27 -17.27 -1.52
CA VAL A 168 13.81 -16.74 -2.80
C VAL A 168 15.11 -17.43 -3.24
N LEU A 169 15.76 -18.18 -2.35
CA LEU A 169 16.96 -18.97 -2.65
C LEU A 169 16.64 -20.38 -3.21
N SER A 170 15.42 -20.86 -2.95
CA SER A 170 14.99 -22.22 -3.27
C SER A 170 14.91 -22.52 -4.78
N GLY A 171 15.06 -23.80 -5.12
CA GLY A 171 14.98 -24.31 -6.50
C GLY A 171 16.33 -24.34 -7.24
N GLU A 172 16.33 -24.97 -8.42
CA GLU A 172 17.49 -25.10 -9.30
C GLU A 172 17.10 -24.79 -10.76
N GLY A 173 18.03 -24.20 -11.52
CA GLY A 173 17.78 -23.82 -12.92
C GLY A 173 16.53 -22.95 -13.08
N ASP A 174 15.72 -23.25 -14.09
CA ASP A 174 14.49 -22.52 -14.41
C ASP A 174 13.37 -22.67 -13.35
N GLN A 175 13.57 -23.46 -12.30
CA GLN A 175 12.65 -23.56 -11.15
C GLN A 175 13.06 -22.67 -9.96
N ARG A 176 14.17 -21.94 -10.05
CA ARG A 176 14.61 -21.01 -9.00
C ARG A 176 13.91 -19.66 -9.16
N LEU A 177 13.41 -19.13 -8.04
CA LEU A 177 12.73 -17.82 -8.01
C LEU A 177 13.62 -16.69 -8.54
N ILE A 178 14.90 -16.65 -8.16
CA ILE A 178 15.89 -15.70 -8.70
C ILE A 178 16.87 -16.44 -9.63
N THR A 179 16.72 -16.22 -10.93
CA THR A 179 17.66 -16.70 -11.96
C THR A 179 18.60 -15.58 -12.36
N ILE A 180 19.90 -15.86 -12.44
CA ILE A 180 20.94 -14.87 -12.78
C ILE A 180 21.79 -15.40 -13.93
N THR A 181 22.01 -14.57 -14.96
CA THR A 181 22.89 -14.88 -16.09
C THR A 181 23.88 -13.73 -16.36
N GLY A 182 25.03 -14.06 -16.98
CA GLY A 182 26.13 -13.11 -17.20
C GLY A 182 27.16 -13.01 -16.07
N ALA A 183 26.85 -13.51 -14.87
CA ALA A 183 27.75 -13.58 -13.71
C ALA A 183 27.93 -15.02 -13.20
N GLN A 184 28.96 -15.24 -12.38
CA GLN A 184 29.10 -16.48 -11.60
C GLN A 184 28.18 -16.43 -10.38
N THR A 185 27.37 -17.48 -10.18
CA THR A 185 26.57 -17.68 -8.97
C THR A 185 27.20 -18.71 -8.04
N TYR A 186 26.75 -18.70 -6.77
CA TYR A 186 27.23 -19.56 -5.70
C TYR A 186 26.09 -20.42 -5.10
N PRO A 187 26.41 -21.60 -4.54
CA PRO A 187 25.43 -22.42 -3.83
C PRO A 187 25.19 -21.86 -2.42
N THR A 188 23.95 -21.52 -2.12
CA THR A 188 23.50 -21.03 -0.81
C THR A 188 22.96 -22.17 0.05
N THR A 189 22.81 -21.94 1.36
CA THR A 189 22.04 -22.83 2.25
C THR A 189 21.08 -22.00 3.13
N GLY A 190 20.23 -22.64 3.93
CA GLY A 190 19.19 -21.96 4.71
C GLY A 190 18.00 -21.50 3.85
N SER A 191 17.38 -20.38 4.22
CA SER A 191 16.32 -19.71 3.41
C SER A 191 16.30 -18.19 3.60
N LEU A 192 15.82 -17.48 2.57
CA LEU A 192 15.40 -16.07 2.60
C LEU A 192 13.91 -16.00 2.22
N ASP A 193 13.07 -16.16 3.22
CA ASP A 193 11.61 -16.27 3.10
C ASP A 193 10.94 -14.90 2.89
N LEU A 194 10.46 -14.67 1.67
CA LEU A 194 9.55 -13.57 1.34
C LEU A 194 8.19 -13.80 2.01
N THR A 195 7.74 -12.81 2.78
CA THR A 195 6.42 -12.81 3.42
C THR A 195 5.42 -11.90 2.71
N THR A 196 4.19 -12.39 2.58
CA THR A 196 3.08 -11.67 1.93
C THR A 196 1.87 -11.56 2.87
N VAL A 197 0.86 -10.79 2.46
CA VAL A 197 -0.46 -10.77 3.09
C VAL A 197 -1.52 -11.24 2.10
N SER A 198 -2.59 -11.83 2.62
CA SER A 198 -3.80 -12.13 1.84
C SER A 198 -4.88 -11.09 2.16
N VAL A 199 -5.39 -10.40 1.15
CA VAL A 199 -6.48 -9.42 1.31
C VAL A 199 -7.76 -10.00 0.74
N ARG A 200 -8.80 -10.09 1.56
CA ARG A 200 -10.17 -10.44 1.19
C ARG A 200 -11.04 -9.20 1.29
N GLY A 201 -12.03 -9.05 0.40
CA GLY A 201 -12.78 -7.79 0.30
C GLY A 201 -12.13 -6.80 -0.68
N GLY A 202 -12.68 -5.58 -0.76
CA GLY A 202 -12.19 -4.49 -1.62
C GLY A 202 -12.96 -4.32 -2.92
N PRO A 203 -12.47 -3.45 -3.84
CA PRO A 203 -13.15 -3.14 -5.09
C PRO A 203 -13.51 -4.40 -5.90
N GLY A 204 -14.78 -4.54 -6.29
CA GLY A 204 -15.31 -5.71 -7.00
C GLY A 204 -15.50 -6.98 -6.16
N ARG A 205 -14.84 -7.08 -4.99
CA ARG A 205 -14.70 -8.29 -4.18
C ARG A 205 -15.51 -8.17 -2.88
N SER A 206 -16.78 -8.62 -2.86
CA SER A 206 -17.62 -8.53 -1.65
C SER A 206 -17.33 -9.61 -0.60
N LEU A 207 -17.10 -9.21 0.65
CA LEU A 207 -17.22 -10.08 1.82
C LEU A 207 -18.68 -10.18 2.27
N ASP A 208 -19.12 -11.37 2.72
CA ASP A 208 -20.41 -11.55 3.38
C ASP A 208 -20.34 -11.13 4.86
N LEU A 209 -21.48 -11.01 5.55
CA LEU A 209 -21.48 -10.71 6.98
C LEU A 209 -20.87 -11.83 7.84
N GLY A 210 -20.99 -13.10 7.43
CA GLY A 210 -20.42 -14.24 8.14
C GLY A 210 -18.89 -14.19 8.13
N GLY A 211 -18.27 -14.03 6.96
CA GLY A 211 -16.83 -13.89 6.81
C GLY A 211 -16.22 -12.70 7.54
N GLN A 212 -16.97 -11.59 7.69
CA GLN A 212 -16.55 -10.44 8.51
C GLN A 212 -16.62 -10.72 10.01
N VAL A 213 -17.71 -11.31 10.51
CA VAL A 213 -17.84 -11.62 11.94
C VAL A 213 -16.82 -12.70 12.35
N ALA A 214 -16.52 -13.64 11.46
CA ALA A 214 -15.42 -14.58 11.64
C ALA A 214 -14.06 -13.87 11.71
N ALA A 215 -13.78 -12.92 10.80
CA ALA A 215 -12.54 -12.14 10.79
C ALA A 215 -12.39 -11.19 12.00
N TRP A 216 -13.50 -10.78 12.63
CA TRP A 216 -13.49 -10.02 13.90
C TRP A 216 -13.22 -10.90 15.14
N LEU A 217 -13.15 -12.21 14.98
CA LEU A 217 -12.87 -13.21 16.03
C LEU A 217 -11.60 -14.03 15.73
N ASP A 218 -10.82 -13.59 14.75
CA ASP A 218 -9.57 -14.21 14.28
C ASP A 218 -8.41 -13.27 14.60
N ASP A 219 -7.63 -13.59 15.63
CA ASP A 219 -6.53 -12.74 16.11
C ASP A 219 -5.38 -12.56 15.09
N ASP A 220 -5.31 -13.41 14.06
CA ASP A 220 -4.35 -13.29 12.95
C ASP A 220 -4.84 -12.32 11.84
N SER A 221 -6.14 -12.00 11.79
CA SER A 221 -6.77 -11.13 10.79
C SER A 221 -6.90 -9.67 11.27
N ALA A 222 -6.68 -8.72 10.35
CA ALA A 222 -6.99 -7.30 10.55
C ALA A 222 -8.18 -6.89 9.68
N VAL A 223 -9.28 -6.43 10.30
CA VAL A 223 -10.44 -5.89 9.60
C VAL A 223 -10.30 -4.38 9.44
N LEU A 224 -10.15 -3.92 8.20
CA LEU A 224 -9.79 -2.54 7.85
C LEU A 224 -10.86 -1.92 6.94
N PRO A 225 -11.14 -0.61 7.03
CA PRO A 225 -11.95 0.08 6.03
C PRO A 225 -11.32 -0.05 4.64
N GLU A 226 -12.13 -0.28 3.61
CA GLU A 226 -11.65 -0.45 2.23
C GLU A 226 -10.77 0.72 1.76
N ALA A 227 -11.19 1.96 2.09
CA ALA A 227 -10.46 3.20 1.79
C ALA A 227 -9.14 3.39 2.59
N ALA A 228 -8.76 2.46 3.46
CA ALA A 228 -7.45 2.41 4.11
C ALA A 228 -6.43 1.54 3.33
N LEU A 229 -6.89 0.67 2.43
CA LEU A 229 -6.04 -0.17 1.57
C LEU A 229 -6.12 0.21 0.09
N PHE A 230 -7.25 0.73 -0.38
CA PHE A 230 -7.52 0.98 -1.80
C PHE A 230 -7.89 2.46 -2.05
N PRO A 231 -7.48 3.06 -3.20
CA PRO A 231 -7.88 4.42 -3.55
C PRO A 231 -9.41 4.53 -3.72
N PRO A 232 -10.08 5.57 -3.20
CA PRO A 232 -11.53 5.72 -3.27
C PRO A 232 -12.07 5.69 -4.71
N GLY A 233 -12.90 4.70 -5.03
CA GLY A 233 -13.53 4.54 -6.34
C GLY A 233 -12.65 3.90 -7.43
N ALA A 234 -11.47 3.39 -7.09
CA ALA A 234 -10.70 2.53 -8.00
C ALA A 234 -11.46 1.23 -8.30
N THR A 235 -11.23 0.65 -9.49
CA THR A 235 -11.75 -0.68 -9.84
C THR A 235 -10.77 -1.79 -9.46
N GLU A 236 -11.26 -3.03 -9.37
CA GLU A 236 -10.44 -4.23 -9.18
C GLU A 236 -9.27 -4.28 -10.18
N GLN A 237 -9.57 -4.07 -11.46
CA GLN A 237 -8.57 -4.04 -12.54
C GLN A 237 -7.52 -2.93 -12.34
N GLN A 238 -7.92 -1.72 -11.95
CA GLN A 238 -6.97 -0.61 -11.71
C GLN A 238 -6.05 -0.90 -10.52
N VAL A 239 -6.56 -1.54 -9.48
CA VAL A 239 -5.77 -1.97 -8.31
C VAL A 239 -4.78 -3.05 -8.72
N ASP A 240 -5.21 -4.07 -9.46
CA ASP A 240 -4.34 -5.19 -9.87
C ASP A 240 -3.29 -4.74 -10.91
N GLU A 241 -3.63 -3.88 -11.87
CA GLU A 241 -2.68 -3.25 -12.81
C GLU A 241 -1.63 -2.40 -12.07
N SER A 242 -2.05 -1.56 -11.12
CA SER A 242 -1.15 -0.75 -10.30
C SER A 242 -0.22 -1.62 -9.42
N ASN A 243 -0.74 -2.71 -8.86
CA ASN A 243 0.04 -3.64 -8.04
C ASN A 243 1.06 -4.44 -8.88
N ALA A 244 0.73 -4.77 -10.12
CA ALA A 244 1.64 -5.43 -11.06
C ALA A 244 2.77 -4.49 -11.53
N ALA A 245 2.45 -3.22 -11.81
CA ALA A 245 3.45 -2.19 -12.13
C ALA A 245 4.42 -1.99 -10.95
N ALA A 246 3.91 -1.72 -9.75
CA ALA A 246 4.74 -1.54 -8.55
C ALA A 246 5.55 -2.79 -8.17
N PHE A 247 5.07 -4.00 -8.50
CA PHE A 247 5.84 -5.23 -8.34
C PHE A 247 6.96 -5.37 -9.37
N THR A 248 6.77 -4.86 -10.59
CA THR A 248 7.81 -4.81 -11.64
C THR A 248 8.90 -3.81 -11.25
N ASP A 249 8.51 -2.60 -10.85
CA ASP A 249 9.43 -1.57 -10.35
C ASP A 249 10.26 -2.10 -9.16
N SER A 250 9.60 -2.78 -8.22
CA SER A 250 10.27 -3.38 -7.06
C SER A 250 11.29 -4.48 -7.41
N GLN A 251 11.18 -5.16 -8.55
CA GLN A 251 12.18 -6.12 -9.02
C GLN A 251 13.38 -5.41 -9.66
N GLN A 252 13.12 -4.34 -10.41
CA GLN A 252 14.17 -3.51 -11.01
C GLN A 252 15.00 -2.81 -9.92
N SER A 253 14.36 -2.12 -8.98
CA SER A 253 15.05 -1.44 -7.87
C SER A 253 15.83 -2.43 -7.00
N ALA A 254 15.28 -3.62 -6.72
CA ALA A 254 16.00 -4.67 -6.00
C ALA A 254 17.25 -5.16 -6.74
N THR A 255 17.16 -5.33 -8.07
CA THR A 255 18.29 -5.73 -8.92
C THR A 255 19.37 -4.66 -8.94
N VAL A 256 19.01 -3.39 -9.11
CA VAL A 256 19.98 -2.28 -9.12
C VAL A 256 20.64 -2.10 -7.74
N ALA A 257 19.86 -2.13 -6.66
CA ALA A 257 20.39 -2.01 -5.30
C ALA A 257 21.37 -3.15 -4.97
N ALA A 258 21.02 -4.40 -5.32
CA ALA A 258 21.87 -5.56 -5.08
C ALA A 258 23.19 -5.52 -5.87
N LEU A 259 23.14 -5.11 -7.15
CA LEU A 259 24.35 -4.98 -7.97
C LEU A 259 25.22 -3.79 -7.51
N THR A 260 24.61 -2.68 -7.09
CA THR A 260 25.33 -1.53 -6.51
C THR A 260 25.99 -1.87 -5.18
N GLU A 261 25.32 -2.61 -4.30
CA GLU A 261 25.85 -3.17 -3.02
C GLU A 261 27.00 -4.17 -3.24
N LEU A 262 27.07 -4.81 -4.42
CA LEU A 262 28.19 -5.65 -4.85
C LEU A 262 29.29 -4.88 -5.60
N GLY A 263 29.14 -3.57 -5.79
CA GLY A 263 30.13 -2.69 -6.43
C GLY A 263 30.12 -2.71 -7.97
N TYR A 264 29.03 -3.15 -8.61
CA TYR A 264 28.82 -2.94 -10.05
C TYR A 264 28.38 -1.49 -10.31
N ASP A 265 28.82 -0.93 -11.44
CA ASP A 265 28.33 0.35 -11.95
C ASP A 265 27.00 0.12 -12.68
N VAL A 266 25.89 0.58 -12.10
CA VAL A 266 24.53 0.40 -12.61
C VAL A 266 23.80 1.75 -12.60
N PRO A 267 24.12 2.67 -13.54
CA PRO A 267 23.56 4.01 -13.55
C PRO A 267 22.05 3.99 -13.86
N VAL A 268 21.25 4.51 -12.94
CA VAL A 268 19.80 4.70 -13.11
C VAL A 268 19.52 6.01 -13.84
N GLN A 269 18.56 5.97 -14.75
CA GLN A 269 18.05 7.11 -15.50
C GLN A 269 16.54 7.25 -15.22
N VAL A 270 16.11 8.41 -14.73
CA VAL A 270 14.69 8.71 -14.55
C VAL A 270 14.13 9.29 -15.85
N VAL A 271 13.50 8.46 -16.67
CA VAL A 271 13.05 8.81 -18.02
C VAL A 271 11.57 9.20 -17.99
N VAL A 272 11.25 10.40 -18.47
CA VAL A 272 9.86 10.82 -18.71
C VAL A 272 9.21 9.88 -19.72
N THR A 273 7.98 9.45 -19.44
CA THR A 273 7.19 8.56 -20.28
C THR A 273 5.97 9.21 -20.90
N ASP A 274 5.41 10.21 -20.20
CA ASP A 274 4.25 10.98 -20.63
C ASP A 274 4.21 12.32 -19.88
N VAL A 275 3.50 13.30 -20.43
CA VAL A 275 3.39 14.66 -19.89
C VAL A 275 1.92 15.05 -19.84
N VAL A 276 1.42 15.34 -18.64
CA VAL A 276 0.00 15.68 -18.44
C VAL A 276 -0.28 17.05 -19.07
N ASP A 277 -1.12 17.08 -20.11
CA ASP A 277 -1.45 18.28 -20.91
C ASP A 277 -1.87 19.52 -20.09
N SER A 278 -2.50 19.31 -18.94
CA SER A 278 -2.98 20.37 -18.04
C SER A 278 -1.95 20.88 -17.03
N SER A 279 -0.71 20.37 -17.08
CA SER A 279 0.35 20.65 -16.10
C SER A 279 1.32 21.76 -16.53
N GLY A 280 2.16 22.22 -15.58
CA GLY A 280 3.27 23.13 -15.87
C GLY A 280 4.37 22.52 -16.75
N ALA A 281 4.46 21.19 -16.83
CA ALA A 281 5.41 20.48 -17.70
C ALA A 281 4.99 20.45 -19.18
N ALA A 282 3.72 20.71 -19.50
CA ALA A 282 3.20 20.67 -20.87
C ALA A 282 3.99 21.59 -21.82
N GLY A 283 4.48 21.03 -22.93
CA GLY A 283 5.32 21.72 -23.91
C GLY A 283 6.76 22.04 -23.45
N LYS A 284 7.08 21.84 -22.16
CA LYS A 284 8.41 22.07 -21.57
C LYS A 284 9.23 20.77 -21.51
N LEU A 285 8.64 19.73 -20.92
CA LEU A 285 9.17 18.35 -20.88
C LEU A 285 8.51 17.48 -21.98
N ARG A 286 9.08 16.31 -22.25
CA ARG A 286 8.69 15.38 -23.34
C ARG A 286 8.97 13.92 -22.95
N ASP A 287 8.24 12.95 -23.51
CA ASP A 287 8.66 11.54 -23.47
C ASP A 287 10.09 11.39 -24.01
N GLY A 288 10.87 10.54 -23.34
CA GLY A 288 12.29 10.32 -23.64
C GLY A 288 13.26 11.29 -22.95
N ASP A 289 12.80 12.38 -22.33
CA ASP A 289 13.66 13.22 -21.49
C ASP A 289 14.19 12.44 -20.29
N VAL A 290 15.51 12.43 -20.06
CA VAL A 290 16.10 11.85 -18.85
C VAL A 290 16.29 12.96 -17.80
N VAL A 291 15.54 12.92 -16.70
CA VAL A 291 15.72 13.88 -15.61
C VAL A 291 17.02 13.56 -14.85
N THR A 292 17.91 14.55 -14.75
CA THR A 292 19.24 14.40 -14.14
C THR A 292 19.45 15.30 -12.91
N ALA A 293 18.72 16.42 -12.81
CA ALA A 293 18.68 17.24 -11.59
C ALA A 293 17.39 18.06 -11.47
N VAL A 294 17.06 18.46 -10.24
CA VAL A 294 16.02 19.45 -9.89
C VAL A 294 16.61 20.42 -8.87
N ASP A 295 16.49 21.73 -9.10
CA ASP A 295 17.05 22.82 -8.26
C ASP A 295 18.56 22.63 -7.96
N GLY A 296 19.28 21.98 -8.88
CA GLY A 296 20.70 21.64 -8.76
C GLY A 296 21.02 20.39 -7.92
N GLY A 297 20.04 19.79 -7.24
CA GLY A 297 20.17 18.46 -6.64
C GLY A 297 20.08 17.37 -7.71
N ALA A 298 21.00 16.41 -7.71
CA ALA A 298 20.98 15.29 -8.66
C ALA A 298 19.75 14.39 -8.44
N VAL A 299 19.16 13.92 -9.54
CA VAL A 299 18.04 12.96 -9.53
C VAL A 299 18.59 11.59 -9.90
N THR A 300 18.59 10.68 -8.93
CA THR A 300 19.04 9.28 -9.08
C THR A 300 17.89 8.34 -9.43
N ASP A 301 16.68 8.63 -8.94
CA ASP A 301 15.55 7.71 -8.91
C ASP A 301 14.22 8.50 -8.81
N ALA A 302 13.10 7.79 -8.97
CA ALA A 302 11.79 8.41 -8.97
C ALA A 302 11.33 8.90 -7.58
N ALA A 303 11.93 8.45 -6.48
CA ALA A 303 11.63 8.94 -5.13
C ALA A 303 12.34 10.27 -4.84
N VAL A 304 13.63 10.37 -5.16
CA VAL A 304 14.40 11.62 -5.12
C VAL A 304 13.78 12.69 -6.01
N LEU A 305 13.29 12.33 -7.21
CA LEU A 305 12.51 13.26 -8.04
C LEU A 305 11.24 13.76 -7.33
N ARG A 306 10.44 12.85 -6.76
CA ARG A 306 9.20 13.21 -6.04
C ARG A 306 9.48 14.13 -4.85
N ASP A 307 10.50 13.82 -4.04
CA ASP A 307 10.79 14.58 -2.83
C ASP A 307 11.51 15.93 -3.11
N ALA A 308 12.30 16.02 -4.18
CA ALA A 308 12.79 17.31 -4.68
C ALA A 308 11.63 18.23 -5.11
N VAL A 309 10.67 17.72 -5.87
CA VAL A 309 9.48 18.48 -6.30
C VAL A 309 8.60 18.89 -5.12
N ARG A 310 8.48 18.03 -4.10
CA ARG A 310 7.81 18.35 -2.83
C ARG A 310 8.52 19.48 -2.06
N ALA A 311 9.85 19.52 -2.08
CA ALA A 311 10.63 20.59 -1.45
C ALA A 311 10.49 21.94 -2.18
N VAL A 312 10.36 21.93 -3.51
CA VAL A 312 9.99 23.12 -4.29
C VAL A 312 8.59 23.60 -3.89
N GLY A 313 7.58 22.72 -3.97
CA GLY A 313 6.22 23.03 -3.53
C GLY A 313 5.35 23.78 -4.56
N VAL A 314 4.03 23.66 -4.41
CA VAL A 314 3.02 24.18 -5.35
C VAL A 314 3.18 25.68 -5.62
N GLY A 315 3.08 26.07 -6.89
CA GLY A 315 3.03 27.48 -7.33
C GLY A 315 4.38 28.17 -7.48
N LYS A 316 5.49 27.42 -7.37
CA LYS A 316 6.83 27.86 -7.79
C LYS A 316 7.24 27.14 -9.07
N ASP A 317 8.22 27.69 -9.78
CA ASP A 317 8.97 26.95 -10.80
C ASP A 317 10.07 26.11 -10.12
N ALA A 318 10.28 24.88 -10.62
CA ALA A 318 11.44 24.04 -10.32
C ALA A 318 12.43 24.11 -11.50
N ASP A 319 13.72 24.26 -11.23
CA ASP A 319 14.77 24.24 -12.27
C ASP A 319 15.14 22.79 -12.59
N VAL A 320 14.43 22.19 -13.56
CA VAL A 320 14.62 20.80 -13.98
C VAL A 320 15.69 20.73 -15.07
N ARG A 321 16.76 19.96 -14.82
CA ARG A 321 17.76 19.61 -15.84
C ARG A 321 17.43 18.24 -16.42
N VAL A 322 17.21 18.20 -17.73
CA VAL A 322 17.02 16.96 -18.48
C VAL A 322 18.15 16.73 -19.48
N GLU A 323 18.48 15.47 -19.77
CA GLU A 323 19.18 15.10 -20.99
C GLU A 323 18.13 14.80 -22.08
N ARG A 324 18.23 15.54 -23.19
CA ARG A 324 17.37 15.42 -24.38
C ARG A 324 18.27 15.31 -25.61
N ASP A 325 18.07 14.28 -26.43
CA ASP A 325 18.87 14.00 -27.63
C ASP A 325 20.40 13.98 -27.35
N GLY A 326 20.83 13.46 -26.20
CA GLY A 326 22.25 13.42 -25.79
C GLY A 326 22.82 14.75 -25.31
N ARG A 327 21.97 15.70 -24.86
CA ARG A 327 22.37 17.05 -24.43
C ARG A 327 21.63 17.49 -23.17
N ALA A 328 22.35 18.07 -22.22
CA ALA A 328 21.74 18.72 -21.07
C ALA A 328 20.93 19.97 -21.49
N VAL A 329 19.71 20.09 -20.98
CA VAL A 329 18.78 21.21 -21.18
C VAL A 329 18.18 21.59 -19.83
N ASP A 330 18.30 22.86 -19.45
CA ASP A 330 17.70 23.41 -18.24
C ASP A 330 16.31 23.99 -18.53
N VAL A 331 15.32 23.62 -17.72
CA VAL A 331 13.90 23.89 -17.95
C VAL A 331 13.21 24.27 -16.64
N ALA A 332 12.83 25.54 -16.49
CA ALA A 332 11.99 25.98 -15.37
C ALA A 332 10.55 25.47 -15.54
N VAL A 333 10.09 24.58 -14.66
CA VAL A 333 8.77 23.91 -14.73
C VAL A 333 7.88 24.28 -13.53
N PRO A 334 6.70 24.90 -13.74
CA PRO A 334 5.77 25.21 -12.67
C PRO A 334 5.26 23.94 -11.97
N VAL A 335 5.47 23.88 -10.66
CA VAL A 335 4.98 22.79 -9.81
C VAL A 335 3.49 23.01 -9.52
N GLY A 336 2.65 22.12 -10.06
CA GLY A 336 1.21 22.10 -9.84
C GLY A 336 0.83 21.39 -8.54
N ALA A 337 -0.48 21.39 -8.25
CA ALA A 337 -1.07 20.56 -7.21
C ALA A 337 -1.65 19.28 -7.84
N GLY A 338 -1.36 18.13 -7.22
CA GLY A 338 -2.01 16.85 -7.51
C GLY A 338 -3.46 16.80 -7.02
N GLN A 339 -4.15 15.68 -7.28
CA GLN A 339 -5.55 15.50 -6.87
C GLN A 339 -5.73 15.50 -5.34
N ASP A 340 -4.68 15.14 -4.60
CA ASP A 340 -4.57 15.18 -3.14
C ASP A 340 -4.04 16.53 -2.59
N GLY A 341 -3.71 17.48 -3.48
CA GLY A 341 -3.06 18.74 -3.16
C GLY A 341 -1.54 18.67 -3.01
N SER A 342 -0.90 17.52 -3.25
CA SER A 342 0.56 17.38 -3.17
C SER A 342 1.29 18.12 -4.32
N PRO A 343 2.55 18.56 -4.13
CA PRO A 343 3.31 19.20 -5.22
C PRO A 343 3.72 18.19 -6.30
N VAL A 344 3.42 18.49 -7.57
CA VAL A 344 3.73 17.63 -8.73
C VAL A 344 4.24 18.42 -9.94
N LEU A 345 5.16 17.85 -10.72
CA LEU A 345 5.56 18.40 -12.03
C LEU A 345 4.48 18.18 -13.11
N GLY A 346 3.71 17.10 -12.99
CA GLY A 346 2.77 16.65 -14.04
C GLY A 346 3.42 15.85 -15.17
N VAL A 347 4.47 15.10 -14.87
CA VAL A 347 5.03 14.08 -15.77
C VAL A 347 4.85 12.68 -15.18
N LEU A 348 4.71 11.69 -16.04
CA LEU A 348 4.91 10.29 -15.70
C LEU A 348 6.38 9.94 -16.00
N VAL A 349 6.98 9.09 -15.18
CA VAL A 349 8.39 8.66 -15.33
C VAL A 349 8.51 7.15 -15.14
N ARG A 350 9.56 6.58 -15.74
CA ARG A 350 10.06 5.22 -15.48
C ARG A 350 11.54 5.30 -15.13
N GLU A 351 11.99 4.49 -14.19
CA GLU A 351 13.42 4.25 -14.04
C GLU A 351 13.90 3.33 -15.17
N ARG A 352 15.09 3.59 -15.71
CA ARG A 352 15.81 2.72 -16.64
C ARG A 352 17.21 2.46 -16.08
N ALA A 353 17.60 1.21 -16.04
CA ALA A 353 18.98 0.79 -15.78
C ALA A 353 19.36 -0.30 -16.78
N GLU A 354 20.63 -0.34 -17.19
CA GLU A 354 21.18 -1.38 -18.07
C GLU A 354 22.27 -2.14 -17.30
N PRO A 355 21.89 -3.06 -16.39
CA PRO A 355 22.86 -3.77 -15.55
C PRO A 355 23.76 -4.70 -16.38
N PRO A 356 25.03 -4.88 -15.99
CA PRO A 356 25.96 -5.79 -16.66
C PRO A 356 25.67 -7.28 -16.39
N VAL A 357 24.64 -7.57 -15.58
CA VAL A 357 24.21 -8.91 -15.15
C VAL A 357 22.69 -8.98 -15.32
N ASP A 358 22.20 -10.02 -15.99
CA ASP A 358 20.77 -10.24 -16.24
C ASP A 358 20.17 -11.03 -15.07
N VAL A 359 19.33 -10.37 -14.29
CA VAL A 359 18.61 -10.94 -13.14
C VAL A 359 17.13 -11.05 -13.49
N LYS A 360 16.57 -12.24 -13.33
CA LYS A 360 15.15 -12.54 -13.56
C LYS A 360 14.54 -13.09 -12.28
N ILE A 361 13.41 -12.52 -11.89
CA ILE A 361 12.70 -12.86 -10.64
C ILE A 361 11.33 -13.41 -11.04
N ALA A 362 11.16 -14.73 -10.94
CA ALA A 362 9.98 -15.45 -11.40
C ALA A 362 9.03 -15.73 -10.24
N VAL A 363 7.97 -14.92 -10.09
CA VAL A 363 7.02 -15.04 -8.97
C VAL A 363 5.56 -14.99 -9.45
N ASP A 364 4.90 -16.14 -9.42
CA ASP A 364 3.46 -16.22 -9.70
C ASP A 364 2.64 -15.74 -8.50
N GLN A 365 1.63 -14.92 -8.78
CA GLN A 365 0.56 -14.52 -7.83
C GLN A 365 1.04 -13.83 -6.54
N ILE A 366 2.17 -13.12 -6.60
CA ILE A 366 2.59 -12.14 -5.57
C ILE A 366 2.64 -10.76 -6.23
N GLY A 367 2.19 -9.72 -5.51
CA GLY A 367 2.11 -8.36 -6.04
C GLY A 367 2.33 -7.28 -4.97
N GLY A 368 2.50 -6.04 -5.41
CA GLY A 368 2.86 -4.90 -4.56
C GLY A 368 4.34 -4.87 -4.16
N PRO A 369 4.93 -3.70 -3.89
CA PRO A 369 6.39 -3.50 -3.85
C PRO A 369 7.08 -4.03 -2.58
N SER A 370 6.36 -4.71 -1.68
CA SER A 370 6.85 -5.07 -0.33
C SER A 370 7.86 -6.23 -0.27
N ALA A 371 8.30 -6.71 -1.42
CA ALA A 371 9.23 -7.82 -1.60
C ALA A 371 10.67 -7.40 -1.94
N GLY A 372 10.88 -6.17 -2.41
CA GLY A 372 12.14 -5.72 -3.02
C GLY A 372 13.38 -5.95 -2.16
N MET A 373 13.32 -5.70 -0.85
CA MET A 373 14.45 -5.97 0.05
C MET A 373 14.87 -7.45 0.07
N VAL A 374 13.91 -8.38 0.06
CA VAL A 374 14.19 -9.83 0.10
C VAL A 374 14.74 -10.31 -1.23
N PHE A 375 14.21 -9.80 -2.35
CA PHE A 375 14.80 -10.06 -3.67
C PHE A 375 16.24 -9.55 -3.77
N ALA A 376 16.50 -8.33 -3.28
CA ALA A 376 17.85 -7.76 -3.30
C ALA A 376 18.84 -8.61 -2.48
N LEU A 377 18.45 -9.05 -1.28
CA LEU A 377 19.25 -9.98 -0.48
C LEU A 377 19.51 -11.30 -1.19
N GLY A 378 18.50 -11.88 -1.86
CA GLY A 378 18.66 -13.12 -2.62
C GLY A 378 19.63 -12.96 -3.79
N VAL A 379 19.61 -11.81 -4.50
CA VAL A 379 20.60 -11.49 -5.54
C VAL A 379 22.01 -11.32 -4.94
N VAL A 380 22.14 -10.66 -3.78
CA VAL A 380 23.42 -10.48 -3.08
C VAL A 380 24.02 -11.83 -2.65
N ASP A 381 23.25 -12.72 -2.04
CA ASP A 381 23.71 -14.04 -1.57
C ASP A 381 24.09 -14.94 -2.76
N LEU A 382 23.24 -15.02 -3.80
CA LEU A 382 23.52 -15.79 -5.02
C LEU A 382 24.77 -15.34 -5.79
N LEU A 383 25.20 -14.08 -5.63
CA LEU A 383 26.41 -13.51 -6.25
C LEU A 383 27.61 -13.40 -5.28
N THR A 384 27.44 -13.73 -3.99
CA THR A 384 28.51 -13.65 -2.99
C THR A 384 29.13 -15.03 -2.73
N PRO A 385 30.47 -15.18 -2.76
CA PRO A 385 31.11 -16.45 -2.41
C PRO A 385 31.00 -16.73 -0.91
N GLY A 386 30.10 -17.64 -0.52
CA GLY A 386 29.93 -18.07 0.87
C GLY A 386 28.57 -18.71 1.10
N ASP A 387 28.13 -18.66 2.36
CA ASP A 387 26.77 -18.93 2.79
C ASP A 387 26.40 -17.77 3.74
N MET A 388 25.59 -16.81 3.29
CA MET A 388 25.25 -15.66 4.14
C MET A 388 24.33 -16.07 5.28
N THR A 389 23.43 -17.03 5.07
CA THR A 389 22.46 -17.45 6.10
C THR A 389 23.08 -18.37 7.15
N GLY A 390 24.18 -19.05 6.84
CA GLY A 390 24.79 -20.07 7.70
C GLY A 390 23.87 -21.28 7.96
N GLY A 391 23.00 -21.60 7.00
CA GLY A 391 22.00 -22.67 7.13
C GLY A 391 20.75 -22.31 7.92
N LYS A 392 20.56 -21.04 8.28
CA LYS A 392 19.40 -20.55 9.04
C LYS A 392 18.23 -20.17 8.15
N ARG A 393 17.04 -20.13 8.74
CA ARG A 393 15.84 -19.59 8.09
C ARG A 393 15.62 -18.14 8.49
N PHE A 394 15.87 -17.24 7.56
CA PHE A 394 15.53 -15.82 7.66
C PHE A 394 14.26 -15.54 6.88
N ALA A 395 13.40 -14.66 7.40
CA ALA A 395 12.28 -14.10 6.66
C ALA A 395 12.40 -12.58 6.60
N GLY A 396 11.64 -11.93 5.73
CA GLY A 396 11.58 -10.47 5.71
C GLY A 396 10.51 -9.88 4.80
N THR A 397 10.49 -8.55 4.80
CA THR A 397 9.68 -7.70 3.92
C THR A 397 10.31 -6.31 3.88
N GLY A 398 10.07 -5.56 2.80
CA GLY A 398 10.52 -4.19 2.67
C GLY A 398 10.36 -3.72 1.23
N THR A 399 9.85 -2.50 1.05
CA THR A 399 10.08 -1.79 -0.22
C THR A 399 11.56 -1.44 -0.31
N ILE A 400 12.11 -1.32 -1.53
CA ILE A 400 13.49 -0.90 -1.75
C ILE A 400 13.54 0.09 -2.90
N ASP A 401 14.32 1.17 -2.74
CA ASP A 401 14.71 2.03 -3.87
C ASP A 401 15.99 1.50 -4.54
N SER A 402 16.35 2.07 -5.68
CA SER A 402 17.54 1.68 -6.44
C SER A 402 18.86 2.10 -5.78
N ALA A 403 18.83 2.97 -4.75
CA ALA A 403 19.96 3.31 -3.89
C ALA A 403 20.13 2.36 -2.68
N GLY A 404 19.18 1.44 -2.47
CA GLY A 404 19.21 0.45 -1.40
C GLY A 404 18.59 0.89 -0.07
N THR A 405 17.83 1.99 -0.02
CA THR A 405 17.05 2.36 1.18
C THR A 405 15.87 1.39 1.34
N VAL A 406 15.64 0.90 2.57
CA VAL A 406 14.50 0.03 2.88
C VAL A 406 13.32 0.86 3.38
N GLY A 407 12.24 0.87 2.62
CA GLY A 407 11.02 1.61 2.91
C GLY A 407 9.95 0.80 3.63
N ALA A 408 8.96 1.52 4.15
CA ALA A 408 7.82 0.95 4.86
C ALA A 408 6.94 0.03 3.97
N ILE A 409 6.16 -0.83 4.62
CA ILE A 409 5.23 -1.79 4.00
C ILE A 409 3.90 -1.85 4.76
N GLY A 410 2.85 -2.37 4.13
CA GLY A 410 1.60 -2.75 4.80
C GLY A 410 1.66 -4.17 5.39
N GLY A 411 0.86 -4.41 6.43
CA GLY A 411 0.57 -5.73 6.97
C GLY A 411 1.72 -6.43 7.69
N ILE A 412 2.55 -5.69 8.43
CA ILE A 412 3.76 -6.29 9.04
C ILE A 412 3.44 -7.36 10.10
N ARG A 413 2.29 -7.26 10.80
CA ARG A 413 1.87 -8.24 11.82
C ARG A 413 1.52 -9.58 11.19
N GLN A 414 0.70 -9.56 10.13
CA GLN A 414 0.35 -10.71 9.30
C GLN A 414 1.60 -11.38 8.70
N LYS A 415 2.60 -10.58 8.32
CA LYS A 415 3.90 -11.07 7.82
C LYS A 415 4.79 -11.69 8.90
N LEU A 416 4.81 -11.14 10.12
CA LEU A 416 5.49 -11.75 11.27
C LEU A 416 4.87 -13.12 11.63
N LEU A 417 3.54 -13.22 11.60
CA LEU A 417 2.81 -14.48 11.78
C LEU A 417 3.14 -15.48 10.66
N GLY A 418 3.12 -15.05 9.40
CA GLY A 418 3.53 -15.86 8.24
C GLY A 418 4.97 -16.38 8.35
N ALA A 419 5.92 -15.52 8.69
CA ALA A 419 7.31 -15.90 8.95
C ALA A 419 7.43 -16.94 10.08
N ARG A 420 6.66 -16.77 11.16
CA ARG A 420 6.66 -17.72 12.27
C ARG A 420 6.06 -19.07 11.87
N ALA A 421 5.00 -19.08 11.07
CA ALA A 421 4.38 -20.29 10.53
C ALA A 421 5.29 -21.05 9.55
N ALA A 422 6.08 -20.33 8.73
CA ALA A 422 7.15 -20.91 7.92
C ALA A 422 8.35 -21.41 8.76
N GLY A 423 8.42 -21.01 10.03
CA GLY A 423 9.45 -21.45 10.98
C GLY A 423 10.75 -20.66 10.88
N ALA A 424 10.72 -19.40 10.41
CA ALA A 424 11.87 -18.51 10.45
C ALA A 424 12.38 -18.31 11.89
N GLU A 425 13.70 -18.20 12.05
CA GLU A 425 14.35 -17.83 13.31
C GLU A 425 14.42 -16.30 13.46
N VAL A 426 14.61 -15.61 12.33
CA VAL A 426 14.87 -14.17 12.25
C VAL A 426 13.93 -13.54 11.23
N PHE A 427 13.42 -12.34 11.52
CA PHE A 427 12.64 -11.52 10.60
C PHE A 427 13.31 -10.15 10.42
N LEU A 428 13.55 -9.76 9.17
CA LEU A 428 14.06 -8.46 8.80
C LEU A 428 12.89 -7.50 8.55
N ALA A 429 12.74 -6.49 9.42
CA ALA A 429 11.65 -5.53 9.40
C ALA A 429 12.16 -4.12 9.01
N PRO A 430 11.44 -3.37 8.15
CA PRO A 430 11.76 -1.97 7.88
C PRO A 430 11.68 -1.15 9.18
N GLN A 431 12.72 -0.37 9.46
CA GLN A 431 12.81 0.49 10.65
C GLN A 431 11.59 1.42 10.80
N ALA A 432 10.98 1.84 9.68
CA ALA A 432 9.78 2.67 9.64
C ALA A 432 8.52 1.97 10.19
N ASN A 433 8.42 0.64 10.11
CA ASN A 433 7.28 -0.12 10.63
C ASN A 433 7.44 -0.55 12.10
N CYS A 434 8.56 -0.24 12.77
CA CYS A 434 8.81 -0.75 14.13
C CYS A 434 7.71 -0.40 15.15
N GLY A 435 7.00 0.72 14.99
CA GLY A 435 5.85 1.09 15.85
C GLY A 435 4.64 0.15 15.73
N GLU A 436 4.54 -0.65 14.67
CA GLU A 436 3.53 -1.71 14.51
C GLU A 436 4.01 -3.08 14.98
N VAL A 437 5.34 -3.28 15.00
CA VAL A 437 6.03 -4.51 15.42
C VAL A 437 6.13 -4.63 16.94
N THR A 438 6.44 -3.53 17.65
CA THR A 438 6.56 -3.54 19.11
C THR A 438 5.27 -4.05 19.74
N GLY A 439 5.37 -5.13 20.54
CA GLY A 439 4.23 -5.81 21.17
C GLY A 439 3.54 -6.88 20.30
N HIS A 440 3.96 -7.07 19.04
CA HIS A 440 3.35 -8.00 18.08
C HIS A 440 4.34 -9.02 17.49
N VAL A 441 5.49 -9.22 18.14
CA VAL A 441 6.50 -10.23 17.75
C VAL A 441 6.06 -11.62 18.27
N PRO A 442 5.88 -12.64 17.40
CA PRO A 442 5.54 -13.98 17.83
C PRO A 442 6.64 -14.67 18.64
N ASP A 443 6.25 -15.48 19.63
CA ASP A 443 7.17 -16.21 20.51
C ASP A 443 8.18 -17.05 19.71
N GLY A 444 9.47 -16.76 19.91
CA GLY A 444 10.58 -17.45 19.26
C GLY A 444 10.90 -17.01 17.81
N LEU A 445 10.39 -15.86 17.37
CA LEU A 445 10.88 -15.12 16.21
C LEU A 445 11.71 -13.91 16.68
N ARG A 446 12.95 -13.75 16.18
CA ARG A 446 13.74 -12.53 16.44
C ARG A 446 13.51 -11.50 15.35
N VAL A 447 13.01 -10.32 15.68
CA VAL A 447 12.98 -9.20 14.71
C VAL A 447 14.26 -8.38 14.76
N VAL A 448 14.80 -8.03 13.60
CA VAL A 448 15.87 -7.05 13.40
C VAL A 448 15.33 -5.90 12.56
N ALA A 449 15.56 -4.67 13.02
CA ALA A 449 15.17 -3.44 12.33
C ALA A 449 16.26 -3.03 11.33
N VAL A 450 15.87 -2.76 10.09
CA VAL A 450 16.81 -2.40 9.01
C VAL A 450 16.33 -1.16 8.25
N SER A 451 17.27 -0.28 7.87
CA SER A 451 16.98 0.94 7.10
C SER A 451 17.58 0.90 5.68
N THR A 452 18.50 -0.03 5.43
CA THR A 452 19.23 -0.17 4.17
C THR A 452 19.45 -1.64 3.81
N LEU A 453 19.74 -1.91 2.53
CA LEU A 453 20.19 -3.23 2.07
C LEU A 453 21.49 -3.66 2.77
N ALA A 454 22.40 -2.73 3.02
CA ALA A 454 23.63 -2.99 3.77
C ALA A 454 23.36 -3.44 5.22
N ASP A 455 22.40 -2.83 5.92
CA ASP A 455 21.95 -3.29 7.25
C ASP A 455 21.34 -4.69 7.18
N ALA A 456 20.50 -4.95 6.17
CA ALA A 456 19.83 -6.23 6.01
C ALA A 456 20.83 -7.36 5.67
N ARG A 457 21.77 -7.10 4.76
CA ARG A 457 22.89 -7.99 4.42
C ARG A 457 23.72 -8.30 5.67
N ARG A 458 24.14 -7.24 6.38
CA ARG A 458 24.93 -7.35 7.62
C ARG A 458 24.20 -8.16 8.68
N ALA A 459 22.89 -7.97 8.85
CA ALA A 459 22.08 -8.73 9.78
C ALA A 459 22.04 -10.22 9.45
N VAL A 460 21.84 -10.58 8.17
CA VAL A 460 21.89 -11.99 7.71
C VAL A 460 23.28 -12.57 7.96
N GLU A 461 24.32 -11.89 7.45
CA GLU A 461 25.71 -12.33 7.55
C GLU A 461 26.20 -12.52 9.00
N GLU A 462 25.88 -11.59 9.92
CA GLU A 462 26.27 -11.69 11.33
C GLU A 462 25.52 -12.83 12.03
N LEU A 463 24.20 -12.94 11.84
CA LEU A 463 23.37 -13.95 12.53
C LEU A 463 23.59 -15.36 11.97
N GLY A 464 23.90 -15.51 10.68
CA GLY A 464 24.33 -16.76 10.08
C GLY A 464 25.65 -17.26 10.65
N LYS A 465 26.58 -16.35 10.95
CA LYS A 465 27.83 -16.62 11.67
C LYS A 465 27.62 -16.82 13.20
N GLY A 466 26.38 -16.76 13.69
CA GLY A 466 26.02 -16.90 15.11
C GLY A 466 26.30 -15.66 15.98
N GLN A 467 26.58 -14.51 15.35
CA GLN A 467 27.00 -13.25 15.98
C GLN A 467 25.81 -12.29 16.11
N GLY A 468 26.00 -10.98 15.93
CA GLY A 468 24.92 -9.99 15.80
C GLY A 468 23.96 -9.88 16.98
N GLN A 469 24.39 -10.17 18.21
CA GLN A 469 23.51 -10.12 19.39
C GLN A 469 23.14 -8.68 19.80
N ASP A 470 23.89 -7.71 19.30
CA ASP A 470 23.75 -6.27 19.42
C ASP A 470 23.06 -5.59 18.21
N LEU A 471 22.66 -6.37 17.19
CA LEU A 471 21.84 -5.86 16.07
C LEU A 471 20.52 -5.25 16.58
N PRO A 472 20.11 -4.08 16.04
CA PRO A 472 18.93 -3.37 16.51
C PRO A 472 17.65 -4.19 16.28
N GLY A 473 16.85 -4.36 17.32
CA GLY A 473 15.46 -4.78 17.20
C GLY A 473 14.52 -3.59 17.12
N CYS A 474 13.23 -3.83 16.86
CA CYS A 474 12.19 -2.85 17.14
C CYS A 474 11.97 -2.76 18.66
N SER A 475 11.92 -1.54 19.20
CA SER A 475 11.78 -1.22 20.63
C SER A 475 10.64 -0.25 20.87
#